data_AF-A0A951QLE9-F1
#
_entry.id   AF-A0A951QLE9-F1
#
_cell.length_a   1.000
_cell.length_b   1.000
_cell.length_c   1.000
_cell.angle_alpha   90.00
_cell.angle_beta   90.00
_cell.angle_gamma   90.00
#
_symmetry.space_group_name_H-M   'P 1'
#
loop_
_entity.id
_entity.type
_entity.pdbx_description
1 polymer ?
#
loop_
_entity_poly.entity_id
_entity_poly.type
_entity_poly.pdbx_seq_one_letter_code
_entity_poly.pdbx_strand_id
1 'polypeptide(L)'
;MLCRDWQGNFTVNKKKNSRFDELIDAARSRQQRDKQQSSDEDKPTSITKSTDSNYTRTTIYLPKDLHRRLKATAASKERQMSDIMIELVEQWLKNNG
;
A
#
# COMPACT_ATOMS: atom_id res chain seq x y z
N MET A 1 3.62 -11.77 40.43
CA MET A 1 3.15 -12.17 41.77
C MET A 1 4.29 -11.89 42.73
N LEU A 2 4.25 -11.07 43.78
CA LEU A 2 3.36 -10.12 44.48
C LEU A 2 4.37 -9.22 45.26
N CYS A 3 4.19 -7.97 45.68
CA CYS A 3 3.17 -7.27 46.46
C CYS A 3 3.45 -5.75 46.34
N ARG A 4 2.44 -4.91 46.57
CA ARG A 4 2.58 -3.45 46.66
C ARG A 4 2.89 -3.05 48.10
N ASP A 5 3.73 -2.03 48.28
CA ASP A 5 3.93 -1.32 49.56
C ASP A 5 3.30 0.08 49.54
N TRP A 6 3.02 0.60 50.74
CA TRP A 6 2.09 1.70 51.02
C TRP A 6 2.69 3.12 50.94
N GLN A 7 3.91 3.29 50.39
CA GLN A 7 4.57 4.60 50.23
C GLN A 7 5.01 4.78 48.77
N GLY A 8 4.22 5.56 48.03
CA GLY A 8 4.33 5.71 46.58
C GLY A 8 5.57 6.47 46.10
N ASN A 9 6.68 5.75 45.90
CA ASN A 9 7.80 6.22 45.08
C ASN A 9 8.15 5.19 43.99
N PHE A 10 8.14 5.65 42.73
CA PHE A 10 8.55 4.87 41.56
C PHE A 10 10.03 5.11 41.26
N THR A 11 10.87 4.11 41.47
CA THR A 11 12.21 4.10 40.88
C THR A 11 12.11 3.59 39.44
N VAL A 12 12.52 4.42 38.47
CA VAL A 12 12.59 4.04 37.05
C VAL A 12 13.74 3.06 36.87
N ASN A 13 13.40 1.77 36.86
CA ASN A 13 14.31 0.73 36.38
C ASN A 13 14.41 0.89 34.85
N LYS A 14 15.58 1.29 34.35
CA LYS A 14 15.86 1.55 32.92
C LYS A 14 15.73 0.24 32.14
N LYS A 15 14.50 -0.07 31.75
CA LYS A 15 14.11 -1.28 31.03
C LYS A 15 14.66 -1.18 29.61
N LYS A 16 15.48 -2.15 29.21
CA LYS A 16 16.08 -2.29 27.88
C LYS A 16 14.99 -2.08 26.82
N ASN A 17 15.09 -0.96 26.12
CA ASN A 17 14.19 -0.53 25.06
C ASN A 17 14.13 -1.66 24.02
N SER A 18 12.92 -2.04 23.62
CA SER A 18 12.74 -3.11 22.64
C SER A 18 13.40 -2.69 21.33
N ARG A 19 14.00 -3.64 20.59
CA ARG A 19 14.52 -3.38 19.22
C ARG A 19 13.42 -2.80 18.29
N PHE A 20 12.16 -3.05 18.64
CA PHE A 20 11.02 -2.45 17.97
C PHE A 20 10.83 -0.97 18.32
N ASP A 21 11.10 -0.56 19.57
CA ASP A 21 10.97 0.85 19.97
C ASP A 21 11.97 1.73 19.20
N GLU A 22 13.19 1.23 18.97
CA GLU A 22 14.19 1.92 18.14
C GLU A 22 13.71 2.11 16.70
N LEU A 23 13.06 1.09 16.12
CA LEU A 23 12.51 1.18 14.76
C LEU A 23 11.32 2.15 14.67
N ILE A 24 10.45 2.16 15.69
CA ILE A 24 9.28 3.04 15.74
C ILE A 24 9.72 4.50 15.94
N ASP A 25 10.70 4.76 16.81
CA ASP A 25 11.26 6.11 16.98
C ASP A 25 12.01 6.57 15.72
N ALA A 26 12.77 5.68 15.07
CA ALA A 26 13.42 5.99 13.80
C ALA A 26 12.40 6.34 12.69
N ALA A 27 11.28 5.62 12.63
CA ALA A 27 10.20 5.90 11.69
C ALA A 27 9.54 7.27 11.97
N ARG A 28 9.29 7.59 13.25
CA ARG A 28 8.71 8.88 13.66
C ARG A 28 9.66 10.06 13.36
N SER A 29 10.96 9.88 13.59
CA SER A 29 11.98 10.90 13.27
C SER A 29 12.05 11.22 11.77
N ARG A 30 11.86 10.22 10.89
CA ARG A 30 11.83 10.42 9.43
C ARG A 30 10.66 11.30 8.99
N GLN A 31 9.45 11.03 9.49
CA GLN A 31 8.26 11.85 9.19
C GLN A 31 8.42 13.32 9.60
N GLN A 32 9.16 13.60 10.67
CA GLN A 32 9.37 14.96 11.14
C GLN A 32 10.34 15.75 10.25
N ARG A 33 11.33 15.09 9.63
CA ARG A 33 12.22 15.74 8.64
C ARG A 33 11.53 16.04 7.32
N ASP A 34 10.67 15.13 6.85
CA ASP A 34 9.96 15.32 5.58
C ASP A 34 8.94 16.47 5.65
N LYS A 35 8.43 16.80 6.84
CA LYS A 35 7.55 17.98 7.05
C LYS A 35 8.26 19.33 6.97
N GLN A 36 9.59 19.38 7.08
CA GLN A 36 10.35 20.64 7.00
C GLN A 36 10.90 20.93 5.60
N GLN A 37 10.65 20.06 4.63
CA GLN A 37 11.23 20.16 3.28
C GLN A 37 10.18 20.22 2.15
N SER A 38 8.92 20.54 2.45
CA SER A 38 7.88 20.74 1.44
C SER A 38 7.81 22.20 1.00
N SER A 39 8.86 22.69 0.35
CA SER A 39 8.75 23.75 -0.64
C SER A 39 9.50 23.30 -1.88
N ASP A 40 8.76 23.28 -2.99
CA ASP A 40 9.21 23.21 -4.38
C ASP A 40 9.18 21.85 -5.12
N GLU A 41 8.25 21.85 -6.08
CA GLU A 41 8.23 21.18 -7.39
C GLU A 41 7.76 19.72 -7.56
N ASP A 42 6.47 19.62 -7.91
CA ASP A 42 5.91 18.97 -9.10
C ASP A 42 6.51 17.64 -9.60
N LYS A 43 5.79 16.54 -9.33
CA LYS A 43 5.43 15.58 -10.37
C LYS A 43 4.19 14.76 -10.00
N PRO A 44 3.42 14.36 -11.03
CA PRO A 44 1.98 14.49 -11.02
C PRO A 44 1.35 13.54 -10.01
N THR A 45 0.31 14.05 -9.38
CA THR A 45 -0.74 13.26 -8.77
C THR A 45 -1.01 12.05 -9.66
N SER A 46 -0.78 10.86 -9.10
CA SER A 46 -1.37 9.64 -9.62
C SER A 46 -2.87 9.90 -9.63
N ILE A 47 -3.40 10.36 -10.78
CA ILE A 47 -4.83 10.37 -11.03
C ILE A 47 -5.16 8.89 -10.97
N THR A 48 -5.62 8.49 -9.80
CA THR A 48 -5.96 7.11 -9.54
C THR A 48 -7.07 6.82 -10.54
N LYS A 49 -7.00 5.73 -11.31
CA LYS A 49 -7.96 5.44 -12.40
C LYS A 49 -9.44 5.54 -12.00
N SER A 50 -9.75 5.58 -10.70
CA SER A 50 -11.05 5.91 -10.13
C SER A 50 -11.53 7.36 -10.35
N THR A 51 -10.64 8.29 -10.67
CA THR A 51 -10.94 9.73 -10.84
C THR A 51 -11.18 10.09 -12.31
N ASP A 52 -10.81 9.20 -13.25
CA ASP A 52 -11.08 9.37 -14.68
C ASP A 52 -12.53 9.00 -15.00
N SER A 53 -13.31 9.96 -15.51
CA SER A 53 -14.73 9.75 -15.88
C SER A 53 -14.96 8.74 -17.01
N ASN A 54 -13.89 8.36 -17.73
CA ASN A 54 -13.94 7.39 -18.82
C ASN A 54 -13.80 5.93 -18.35
N TYR A 55 -13.54 5.68 -17.07
CA TYR A 55 -13.37 4.33 -16.54
C TYR A 55 -14.48 3.98 -15.54
N THR A 56 -15.15 2.86 -15.76
CA THR A 56 -16.07 2.27 -14.77
C THR A 56 -15.40 1.10 -14.08
N ARG A 57 -15.47 1.04 -12.74
CA ARG A 57 -14.93 -0.08 -11.97
C ARG A 57 -15.83 -1.31 -12.14
N THR A 58 -15.27 -2.36 -12.74
CA THR A 58 -15.93 -3.66 -12.85
C THR A 58 -15.23 -4.67 -11.94
N THR A 59 -16.01 -5.34 -11.09
CA THR A 59 -15.52 -6.44 -10.24
C THR A 59 -16.12 -7.74 -10.74
N ILE A 60 -15.28 -8.69 -11.13
CA ILE A 60 -15.69 -10.00 -11.64
C ILE A 60 -14.97 -11.13 -10.90
N TYR A 61 -15.62 -12.28 -10.83
CA TYR A 61 -15.00 -13.49 -10.31
C TYR A 61 -14.18 -14.16 -11.40
N LEU A 62 -12.91 -14.44 -11.10
CA LEU A 62 -12.01 -15.20 -11.95
C LEU A 62 -11.51 -16.45 -11.21
N PRO A 63 -11.35 -17.59 -11.90
CA PRO A 63 -10.68 -18.75 -11.33
C PRO A 63 -9.27 -18.38 -10.83
N LYS A 64 -8.85 -18.97 -9.70
CA LYS A 64 -7.56 -18.63 -9.04
C LYS A 64 -6.37 -18.82 -9.98
N ASP A 65 -6.36 -19.90 -10.75
CA ASP A 65 -5.29 -20.18 -11.72
C ASP A 65 -5.23 -19.14 -12.84
N LEU A 66 -6.40 -18.69 -13.30
CA LEU A 66 -6.50 -17.66 -14.34
C LEU A 66 -5.99 -16.32 -13.81
N HIS A 67 -6.42 -15.92 -12.61
CA HIS A 67 -5.94 -14.71 -11.95
C HIS A 67 -4.42 -14.74 -11.72
N ARG A 68 -3.86 -15.89 -11.31
CA ARG A 68 -2.41 -16.07 -11.14
C ARG A 68 -1.66 -15.85 -12.46
N ARG A 69 -2.13 -16.47 -13.54
CA ARG A 69 -1.52 -16.33 -14.87
C ARG A 69 -1.60 -14.88 -15.36
N LEU A 70 -2.76 -14.24 -15.22
CA LEU A 70 -2.95 -12.84 -15.59
C LEU A 70 -1.96 -11.92 -14.86
N LYS A 71 -1.79 -12.11 -13.55
CA LYS A 71 -0.83 -11.35 -12.75
C LYS A 71 0.62 -11.59 -13.21
N ALA A 72 0.98 -12.84 -13.47
CA ALA A 72 2.32 -13.18 -13.95
C ALA A 72 2.60 -12.53 -15.31
N THR A 73 1.66 -12.61 -16.26
CA THR A 73 1.80 -11.98 -17.58
C THR A 73 1.88 -10.46 -17.49
N ALA A 74 1.08 -9.83 -16.61
CA ALA A 74 1.15 -8.39 -16.37
C ALA A 74 2.53 -7.97 -15.86
N ALA A 75 3.08 -8.71 -14.90
CA ALA A 75 4.43 -8.47 -14.38
C ALA A 75 5.51 -8.64 -15.46
N SER A 76 5.43 -9.69 -16.29
CA SER A 76 6.41 -9.94 -17.36
C SER A 76 6.37 -8.89 -18.48
N LYS A 77 5.20 -8.30 -18.75
CA LYS A 77 5.03 -7.32 -19.83
C LYS A 77 5.16 -5.87 -19.34
N GLU A 78 5.41 -5.65 -18.05
CA GLU A 78 5.41 -4.32 -17.42
C GLU A 78 4.12 -3.52 -17.71
N ARG A 79 2.99 -4.22 -17.84
CA ARG A 79 1.67 -3.63 -18.15
C ARG A 79 0.71 -3.79 -16.98
N GLN A 80 -0.31 -2.94 -16.93
CA GLN A 80 -1.36 -3.10 -15.92
C GLN A 80 -2.33 -4.21 -16.31
N MET A 81 -2.82 -4.94 -15.29
CA MET A 81 -3.81 -6.00 -15.50
C MET A 81 -5.10 -5.48 -16.15
N SER A 82 -5.49 -4.23 -15.85
CA SER A 82 -6.65 -3.57 -16.47
C SER A 82 -6.52 -3.51 -17.99
N ASP A 83 -5.33 -3.18 -18.50
CA ASP A 83 -5.13 -2.90 -19.91
C ASP A 83 -5.20 -4.21 -20.70
N ILE A 84 -4.63 -5.28 -20.15
CA ILE A 84 -4.76 -6.65 -20.68
C ILE A 84 -6.23 -7.09 -20.71
N MET A 85 -7.00 -6.77 -19.67
CA MET A 85 -8.43 -7.12 -19.62
C MET A 85 -9.25 -6.32 -20.63
N ILE A 86 -8.94 -5.04 -20.83
CA ILE A 86 -9.60 -4.19 -21.84
C ILE A 86 -9.35 -4.77 -23.24
N GLU A 87 -8.09 -5.05 -23.59
CA GLU A 87 -7.74 -5.66 -24.89
C GLU A 87 -8.49 -6.98 -25.12
N LEU A 88 -8.55 -7.86 -24.11
CA LEU A 88 -9.28 -9.13 -24.19
C LEU A 88 -10.79 -8.94 -24.41
N VAL A 89 -11.41 -8.00 -23.69
CA VAL A 89 -12.84 -7.73 -23.81
C VAL A 89 -13.17 -7.10 -25.16
N GLU A 90 -12.37 -6.14 -25.63
CA GLU A 90 -12.54 -5.53 -26.95
C GLU A 90 -12.43 -6.56 -28.09
N GLN A 91 -11.43 -7.45 -28.02
CA GLN A 91 -11.27 -8.52 -29.00
C GLN A 91 -12.46 -9.48 -29.00
N TRP A 92 -12.95 -9.85 -27.81
CA TRP A 92 -14.12 -10.72 -27.70
C TRP A 92 -15.38 -10.06 -28.28
N LEU A 93 -15.61 -8.78 -27.98
CA LEU A 93 -16.74 -8.02 -28.51
C LEU A 93 -16.67 -7.85 -30.02
N LYS A 94 -15.48 -7.61 -30.60
CA LYS A 94 -15.32 -7.52 -32.07
C LYS A 94 -15.67 -8.82 -32.79
N ASN A 95 -15.44 -9.97 -32.14
CA ASN A 95 -15.67 -11.28 -32.74
C ASN A 95 -17.09 -11.83 -32.49
N ASN A 96 -17.82 -11.29 -31.51
CA ASN A 96 -19.13 -11.81 -31.06
C ASN A 96 -20.24 -10.74 -31.07
N GLY A 97 -19.95 -9.53 -31.56
CA GLY A 97 -20.88 -8.41 -31.68
C GLY A 97 -21.44 -8.24 -33.08
#